data_AF-A0A0M0GEN5-F1
#
_entry.id   AF-A0A0M0GEN5-F1
#
_cell.length_a   1.000
_cell.length_b   1.000
_cell.length_c   1.000
_cell.angle_alpha   90.00
_cell.angle_beta   90.00
_cell.angle_gamma   90.00
#
_symmetry.space_group_name_H-M   'P 1'
#
loop_
_entity.id
_entity.type
_entity.pdbx_description
1 polymer ?
#
loop_
_entity_poly.entity_id
_entity_poly.type
_entity_poly.pdbx_seq_one_letter_code
_entity_poly.pdbx_strand_id
1 'polypeptide(L)'
;MNKTEMLKLLVLIERIYTPFRIKNDLVHYFFDHCQEFDYEMAIRYIKEHIRRSPYPPSLRHIASKCSIHPLTAEMYDSRYWEKEYVLSNHVS
;
A
#
# COMPACT_ATOMS: atom_id res chain seq x y z
N MET A 1 6.60 -11.61 -2.45
CA MET A 1 5.43 -12.26 -1.80
C MET A 1 4.51 -12.84 -2.87
N ASN A 2 3.54 -13.69 -2.54
CA ASN A 2 2.56 -14.18 -3.52
C ASN A 2 1.31 -13.28 -3.60
N LYS A 3 0.44 -13.52 -4.60
CA LYS A 3 -0.80 -12.73 -4.82
C LYS A 3 -1.75 -12.78 -3.62
N THR A 4 -1.83 -13.91 -2.92
CA THR A 4 -2.68 -14.07 -1.72
C THR A 4 -2.16 -13.22 -0.57
N GLU A 5 -0.85 -13.18 -0.36
CA GLU A 5 -0.19 -12.32 0.62
C GLU A 5 -0.40 -10.84 0.30
N MET A 6 -0.23 -10.45 -0.97
CA MET A 6 -0.51 -9.09 -1.41
C MET A 6 -1.96 -8.69 -1.13
N LEU A 7 -2.92 -9.55 -1.50
CA LEU A 7 -4.34 -9.31 -1.24
C LEU A 7 -4.61 -9.09 0.25
N LYS A 8 -4.01 -9.90 1.14
CA LYS A 8 -4.15 -9.74 2.60
C LYS A 8 -3.69 -8.36 3.07
N LEU A 9 -2.60 -7.83 2.51
CA LEU A 9 -2.09 -6.49 2.86
C LEU A 9 -3.04 -5.38 2.41
N LEU A 10 -3.49 -5.43 1.15
CA LEU A 10 -4.40 -4.42 0.59
C LEU A 10 -5.75 -4.41 1.34
N VAL A 11 -6.31 -5.60 1.61
CA VAL A 11 -7.55 -5.74 2.39
C VAL A 11 -7.38 -5.26 3.83
N LEU A 12 -6.22 -5.51 4.45
CA LEU A 12 -5.94 -5.01 5.79
C LEU A 12 -5.98 -3.48 5.83
N ILE A 13 -5.37 -2.82 4.84
CA ILE A 13 -5.37 -1.36 4.73
C ILE A 13 -6.80 -0.84 4.61
N GLU A 14 -7.58 -1.30 3.62
CA GLU A 14 -8.95 -0.80 3.40
C GLU A 14 -9.91 -1.11 4.56
N ARG A 15 -9.70 -2.23 5.27
CA ARG A 15 -10.51 -2.59 6.44
C ARG A 15 -10.26 -1.66 7.62
N ILE A 16 -9.04 -1.15 7.79
CA ILE A 16 -8.70 -0.20 8.85
C ILE A 16 -9.09 1.22 8.44
N TYR A 17 -8.81 1.58 7.19
CA TYR A 17 -9.09 2.90 6.62
C TYR A 17 -10.37 2.86 5.78
N THR A 18 -11.49 2.54 6.44
CA THR A 18 -12.78 2.24 5.77
C THR A 18 -13.30 3.29 4.78
N PRO A 19 -13.04 4.61 4.93
CA PRO A 19 -13.46 5.61 3.94
C PRO A 19 -12.63 5.60 2.65
N PHE A 20 -11.53 4.85 2.59
CA PHE A 20 -10.58 4.87 1.48
C PHE A 20 -10.62 3.55 0.71
N ARG A 21 -10.49 3.65 -0.62
CA ARG A 21 -10.36 2.54 -1.55
C ARG A 21 -9.11 2.73 -2.39
N ILE A 22 -8.32 1.68 -2.51
CA ILE A 22 -7.12 1.68 -3.35
C ILE A 22 -7.56 1.72 -4.80
N LYS A 23 -6.95 2.59 -5.61
CA LYS A 23 -7.28 2.65 -7.04
C LYS A 23 -6.94 1.34 -7.76
N ASN A 24 -7.79 0.92 -8.68
CA ASN A 24 -7.65 -0.37 -9.38
C ASN A 24 -6.33 -0.49 -10.16
N ASP A 25 -5.84 0.59 -10.76
CA ASP A 25 -4.56 0.62 -11.48
C ASP A 25 -3.39 0.27 -10.55
N LEU A 26 -3.41 0.77 -9.31
CA LEU A 26 -2.44 0.40 -8.29
C LEU A 26 -2.61 -1.06 -7.86
N VAL A 27 -3.84 -1.53 -7.64
CA VAL A 27 -4.08 -2.94 -7.32
C VAL A 27 -3.45 -3.84 -8.39
N HIS A 28 -3.73 -3.59 -9.67
CA HIS A 28 -3.14 -4.36 -10.77
C HIS A 28 -1.61 -4.31 -10.75
N TYR A 29 -1.01 -3.12 -10.61
CA TYR A 29 0.44 -2.97 -10.50
C TYR A 29 1.04 -3.84 -9.39
N PHE A 30 0.46 -3.79 -8.18
CA PHE A 30 0.95 -4.56 -7.04
C PHE A 30 0.76 -6.07 -7.20
N PHE A 31 -0.29 -6.51 -7.89
CA PHE A 31 -0.49 -7.92 -8.19
C PHE A 31 0.50 -8.45 -9.24
N ASP A 32 0.83 -7.64 -10.25
CA ASP A 32 1.76 -8.00 -11.32
C ASP A 32 3.21 -8.08 -10.79
N HIS A 33 3.57 -7.20 -9.85
CA HIS A 33 4.92 -7.13 -9.28
C HIS A 33 5.01 -7.73 -7.87
N CYS A 34 4.00 -8.49 -7.41
CA CYS A 34 3.92 -8.96 -6.01
C CYS A 34 5.15 -9.77 -5.55
N GLN A 35 5.81 -10.46 -6.47
CA GLN A 35 7.00 -11.27 -6.18
C GLN A 35 8.21 -10.43 -5.77
N GLU A 36 8.26 -9.14 -6.15
CA GLU A 36 9.37 -8.22 -5.87
C GLU A 36 9.35 -7.65 -4.44
N PHE A 37 8.29 -7.92 -3.67
CA PHE A 37 8.10 -7.35 -2.33
C PHE A 37 8.28 -8.38 -1.22
N ASP A 38 8.95 -8.00 -0.15
CA ASP A 38 9.05 -8.78 1.08
C ASP A 38 7.77 -8.65 1.93
N TYR A 39 7.12 -9.78 2.23
CA TYR A 39 5.86 -9.79 2.97
C TYR A 39 6.03 -9.34 4.43
N GLU A 40 7.04 -9.86 5.12
CA GLU A 40 7.26 -9.60 6.54
C GLU A 40 7.63 -8.14 6.81
N MET A 41 8.40 -7.55 5.91
CA MET A 41 8.74 -6.14 5.94
C MET A 41 7.50 -5.26 5.69
N ALA A 42 6.69 -5.61 4.70
CA ALA A 42 5.48 -4.86 4.36
C ALA A 42 4.44 -4.89 5.49
N ILE A 43 4.15 -6.08 6.05
CA ILE A 43 3.18 -6.21 7.15
C ILE A 43 3.66 -5.50 8.42
N ARG A 44 4.97 -5.54 8.72
CA ARG A 44 5.55 -4.81 9.86
C ARG A 44 5.37 -3.31 9.69
N TYR A 45 5.74 -2.78 8.52
CA TYR A 45 5.60 -1.36 8.20
C TYR A 45 4.13 -0.91 8.30
N ILE A 46 3.21 -1.66 7.68
CA ILE A 46 1.77 -1.34 7.71
C ILE A 46 1.25 -1.30 9.16
N LYS A 47 1.61 -2.27 9.99
CA LYS A 47 1.22 -2.31 11.41
C LYS A 47 1.78 -1.13 12.22
N GLU A 48 3.00 -0.70 11.94
CA GLU A 48 3.59 0.47 12.59
C GLU A 48 2.90 1.77 12.16
N HIS A 49 2.61 1.91 10.86
CA HIS A 49 1.90 3.07 10.30
C HIS A 49 0.49 3.20 10.89
N ILE A 50 -0.27 2.10 10.95
CA ILE A 50 -1.63 2.06 11.51
C ILE A 50 -1.68 2.60 12.94
N ARG A 51 -0.66 2.32 13.75
CA ARG A 51 -0.61 2.79 15.15
C ARG A 51 -0.38 4.30 15.28
N ARG A 52 0.11 4.96 14.22
CA ARG A 52 0.58 6.35 14.28
C ARG A 52 -0.22 7.30 13.39
N SER A 53 -0.89 6.79 12.36
CA SER A 53 -1.53 7.61 11.34
C SER A 53 -3.03 7.33 11.23
N PRO A 54 -3.89 8.37 11.30
CA PRO A 54 -5.32 8.24 10.99
C PRO A 54 -5.58 8.10 9.48
N TYR A 55 -4.56 8.30 8.64
CA TYR A 55 -4.64 8.20 7.18
C TYR A 55 -3.89 6.98 6.65
N PRO A 56 -4.33 6.39 5.51
CA PRO A 56 -3.74 5.19 4.97
C PRO A 56 -2.26 5.38 4.59
N PRO A 57 -1.45 4.31 4.62
CA PRO A 57 -0.06 4.38 4.20
C PRO A 57 0.03 4.60 2.69
N SER A 58 1.11 5.22 2.22
CA SER A 58 1.40 5.23 0.80
C SER A 58 1.87 3.84 0.35
N LEU A 59 1.19 3.28 -0.64
CA LEU A 59 1.56 1.99 -1.24
C LEU A 59 2.91 2.09 -1.95
N ARG A 60 3.20 3.19 -2.67
CA ARG A 60 4.52 3.41 -3.27
C ARG A 60 5.62 3.54 -2.21
N HIS A 61 5.31 4.13 -1.06
CA HIS A 61 6.25 4.15 0.05
C HIS A 61 6.48 2.74 0.62
N ILE A 62 5.44 1.94 0.82
CA ILE A 62 5.58 0.52 1.19
C ILE A 62 6.45 -0.21 0.17
N ALA A 63 6.17 -0.05 -1.12
CA ALA A 63 6.92 -0.64 -2.21
C ALA A 63 8.41 -0.29 -2.12
N SER A 64 8.74 0.98 -1.87
CA SER A 64 10.14 1.39 -1.75
C SER A 64 10.89 0.83 -0.56
N LYS A 65 10.17 0.61 0.55
CA LYS A 65 10.77 0.09 1.79
C LYS A 65 10.91 -1.42 1.73
N CYS A 66 9.99 -2.08 1.04
CA CYS A 66 9.84 -3.53 1.08
C CYS A 66 10.21 -4.20 -0.25
N SER A 67 10.57 -3.44 -1.28
CA SER A 67 11.09 -4.01 -2.53
C SER A 67 12.45 -4.63 -2.27
N ILE A 68 12.66 -5.81 -2.84
CA ILE A 68 13.94 -6.53 -2.81
C ILE A 68 14.97 -5.79 -3.67
N HIS A 69 14.55 -4.87 -4.55
CA HIS A 69 15.42 -4.04 -5.36
C HIS A 69 15.26 -2.57 -4.94
N PRO A 70 16.36 -1.83 -4.73
CA PRO A 70 16.26 -0.43 -4.36
C PRO A 70 15.68 0.38 -5.53
N LEU A 71 14.38 0.68 -5.45
CA LEU A 71 13.76 1.67 -6.32
C LEU A 71 14.40 3.02 -6.02
N THR A 72 14.87 3.71 -7.07
CA THR A 72 15.49 5.02 -6.98
C THR A 72 14.61 5.97 -6.18
N ALA A 73 15.18 6.51 -5.12
CA ALA A 73 14.53 7.37 -4.15
C ALA A 73 14.19 8.73 -4.77
N GLU A 74 13.14 8.79 -5.58
CA GLU A 74 12.49 10.07 -5.86
C GLU A 74 11.71 10.52 -4.61
N MET A 75 11.82 11.82 -4.32
CA MET A 75 11.51 12.48 -3.05
C MET A 75 10.13 12.07 -2.46
N TYR A 76 10.17 11.55 -1.23
CA TYR A 76 9.00 11.08 -0.48
C TYR A 76 8.22 12.24 0.16
N ASP A 77 7.11 12.64 -0.45
CA ASP A 77 6.06 13.38 0.25
C ASP A 77 5.15 12.38 0.99
N SER A 78 5.04 12.49 2.30
CA SER A 78 4.16 11.63 3.11
C SER A 78 2.69 11.73 2.72
N ARG A 79 2.28 12.74 1.94
CA ARG A 79 0.92 12.93 1.41
C ARG A 79 0.66 12.21 0.08
N TYR A 80 1.63 11.47 -0.48
CA TYR A 80 1.41 10.74 -1.73
C TYR A 80 0.23 9.75 -1.68
N TRP A 81 -0.15 9.30 -0.48
CA TRP A 81 -1.32 8.44 -0.30
C TRP A 81 -2.59 9.09 -0.91
N GLU A 82 -2.78 10.41 -0.86
CA GLU A 82 -3.98 11.07 -1.42
C GLU A 82 -4.18 10.78 -2.92
N LYS A 83 -3.11 10.49 -3.66
CA LYS A 83 -3.17 10.13 -5.09
C LYS A 83 -3.43 8.65 -5.33
N GLU A 84 -3.30 7.81 -4.31
CA GLU A 84 -3.36 6.35 -4.40
C GLU A 84 -4.73 5.78 -3.99
N TYR A 85 -5.51 6.57 -3.25
CA TYR A 85 -6.85 6.19 -2.79
C TYR A 85 -7.93 7.08 -3.41
N VAL A 86 -9.14 6.56 -3.46
CA VAL A 86 -10.39 7.30 -3.68
C VAL A 86 -11.29 7.10 -2.46
N LEU A 87 -12.27 7.98 -2.25
CA LEU A 87 -13.23 7.75 -1.17
C LEU A 87 -14.23 6.65 -1.57
N SER A 88 -14.59 5.80 -0.62
CA SER A 88 -15.47 4.64 -0.82
C SER A 88 -16.85 5.01 -1.39
N ASN A 89 -17.33 6.23 -1.11
CA ASN A 89 -18.59 6.76 -1.62
C ASN A 89 -18.52 7.26 -3.07
N HIS A 90 -17.34 7.28 -3.69
CA HIS A 90 -17.15 7.63 -5.11
C HIS A 90 -16.93 6.40 -6.00
N VAL A 91 -16.99 5.19 -5.44
CA VAL A 91 -16.94 3.94 -6.21
C VAL A 91 -18.39 3.60 -6.58
N SER A 92 -18.76 3.86 -7.84
CA SER A 92 -20.07 3.50 -8.43
C SER A 92 -20.12 2.04 -8.86
#